data_AF-A0AAN6QK42-F1
#
_entry.id   AF-A0AAN6QK42-F1
#
_cell.length_a   1.000
_cell.length_b   1.000
_cell.length_c   1.000
_cell.angle_alpha   90.00
_cell.angle_beta   90.00
_cell.angle_gamma   90.00
#
_symmetry.space_group_name_H-M   'P 1'
#
loop_
_entity.id
_entity.type
_entity.pdbx_description
1 polymer ?
#
loop_
_entity_poly.entity_id
_entity_poly.type
_entity_poly.pdbx_seq_one_letter_code
_entity_poly.pdbx_strand_id
1 'polypeptide(L)'
;MVFRTHALWLTLVSSILAPVSLARSLGPRDPVPAGYYAAPYYPAPHGGWLDSWKEAYAKAEALVSQMTLAEKTNITSGTGMFMGKYPSHNAVHFSLTIC
;
A
#
# COMPACT_ATOMS: atom_id res chain seq x y z
N MET A 1 -51.04 -23.37 -4.45
CA MET A 1 -50.28 -22.22 -3.92
C MET A 1 -49.55 -22.59 -2.60
N VAL A 2 -48.86 -23.75 -2.50
CA VAL A 2 -48.20 -24.21 -1.26
C VAL A 2 -46.74 -24.62 -1.50
N PHE A 3 -46.39 -25.06 -2.71
CA PHE A 3 -45.01 -25.37 -3.10
C PHE A 3 -44.07 -24.16 -3.11
N ARG A 4 -44.60 -22.95 -3.28
CA ARG A 4 -43.80 -21.72 -3.45
C ARG A 4 -43.31 -21.16 -2.11
N THR A 5 -43.97 -21.46 -0.99
CA THR A 5 -43.60 -20.98 0.35
C THR A 5 -42.50 -21.84 0.97
N HIS A 6 -42.49 -23.15 0.73
CA HIS A 6 -41.43 -24.05 1.20
C HIS A 6 -40.09 -23.81 0.48
N ALA A 7 -40.13 -23.46 -0.80
CA ALA A 7 -38.93 -23.09 -1.56
C ALA A 7 -38.25 -21.84 -1.00
N LEU A 8 -39.04 -20.83 -0.60
CA LEU A 8 -38.51 -19.61 0.01
C LEU A 8 -37.91 -19.86 1.40
N TRP A 9 -38.53 -20.75 2.19
CA TRP A 9 -38.04 -21.13 3.52
C TRP A 9 -36.70 -21.88 3.45
N LEU A 10 -36.55 -22.78 2.47
CA LEU A 10 -35.29 -23.51 2.24
C LEU A 10 -34.15 -22.58 1.82
N THR A 11 -34.43 -21.57 0.99
CA THR A 11 -33.40 -20.58 0.60
C THR A 11 -32.96 -19.67 1.74
N LEU A 12 -33.87 -19.35 2.67
CA LEU A 12 -33.57 -18.53 3.83
C LEU A 12 -32.66 -19.29 4.83
N VAL A 13 -32.95 -20.57 5.09
CA VAL A 13 -32.16 -21.42 5.99
C VAL A 13 -30.76 -21.70 5.40
N SER A 14 -30.65 -21.89 4.08
CA SER A 14 -29.35 -22.09 3.42
C SER A 14 -28.42 -20.88 3.54
N SER A 15 -28.97 -19.68 3.75
CA SER A 15 -28.18 -18.46 3.91
C SER A 15 -27.58 -18.32 5.33
N ILE A 16 -28.13 -19.03 6.32
CA ILE A 16 -27.68 -19.01 7.73
C ILE A 16 -26.48 -19.95 7.96
N LEU A 17 -26.37 -21.04 7.18
CA LEU A 17 -25.23 -21.97 7.24
C LEU A 17 -24.03 -21.58 6.36
N ALA A 18 -24.08 -20.43 5.68
CA ALA A 18 -22.94 -19.96 4.91
C ALA A 18 -21.78 -19.61 5.87
N PRO A 19 -20.59 -20.23 5.74
CA PRO A 19 -19.47 -19.91 6.61
C PRO A 19 -19.04 -18.46 6.41
N VAL A 20 -19.05 -17.70 7.51
CA VAL A 20 -18.53 -16.33 7.57
C VAL A 20 -17.01 -16.36 7.44
N SER A 21 -16.53 -15.66 6.42
CA SER A 21 -15.17 -15.12 6.28
C SER A 21 -14.02 -16.07 5.96
N LEU A 22 -13.42 -15.81 4.79
CA LEU A 22 -12.11 -16.29 4.39
C LEU A 22 -11.03 -15.48 5.13
N ALA A 23 -10.63 -15.91 6.32
CA ALA A 23 -9.45 -15.36 6.97
C ALA A 23 -8.21 -15.68 6.10
N ARG A 24 -7.46 -14.66 5.68
CA ARG A 24 -6.20 -14.83 4.95
C ARG A 24 -5.15 -15.35 5.94
N SER A 25 -4.80 -16.63 5.85
CA SER A 25 -3.64 -17.18 6.55
C SER A 25 -2.38 -16.52 6.02
N LEU A 26 -1.68 -15.76 6.87
CA LEU A 26 -0.34 -15.24 6.59
C LEU A 26 0.66 -16.34 6.93
N GLY A 27 1.10 -17.09 5.91
CA GLY A 27 2.18 -18.06 6.07
C GLY A 27 3.53 -17.39 6.30
N PRO A 28 4.56 -18.16 6.69
CA PRO A 28 5.94 -17.70 6.74
C PRO A 28 6.39 -17.09 5.39
N ARG A 29 7.27 -16.09 5.44
CA ARG A 29 7.87 -15.54 4.21
C ARG A 29 8.71 -16.61 3.53
N ASP A 30 8.59 -16.71 2.21
CA ASP A 30 9.46 -17.59 1.42
C ASP A 30 10.93 -17.21 1.63
N PRO A 31 11.83 -18.20 1.81
CA PRO A 31 13.25 -17.93 1.97
C PRO A 31 13.83 -17.33 0.69
N VAL A 32 14.80 -16.44 0.85
CA VAL A 32 15.56 -15.90 -0.29
C VAL A 32 16.29 -17.06 -0.98
N PRO A 33 16.21 -17.22 -2.31
CA PRO A 33 16.89 -18.30 -3.02
C PRO A 33 18.41 -18.25 -2.82
N ALA A 34 19.07 -19.42 -2.89
CA ALA A 34 20.51 -19.52 -2.72
C ALA A 34 21.25 -18.67 -3.77
N GLY A 35 22.28 -17.92 -3.33
CA GLY A 35 23.06 -17.02 -4.18
C GLY A 35 22.53 -15.59 -4.27
N TYR A 36 21.36 -15.29 -3.70
CA TYR A 36 20.83 -13.93 -3.62
C TYR A 36 21.03 -13.39 -2.20
N TYR A 37 21.77 -12.28 -2.10
CA TYR A 37 22.00 -11.56 -0.85
C TYR A 37 22.11 -10.07 -1.17
N ALA A 38 21.20 -9.27 -0.61
CA ALA A 38 21.26 -7.82 -0.70
C ALA A 38 22.04 -7.29 0.50
N ALA A 39 23.31 -6.95 0.30
CA ALA A 39 24.12 -6.35 1.35
C ALA A 39 23.55 -4.96 1.73
N PRO A 40 23.42 -4.64 3.01
CA PRO A 40 22.99 -3.31 3.44
C PRO A 40 24.05 -2.25 3.08
N TYR A 41 23.60 -1.08 2.62
CA TYR A 41 24.46 0.07 2.35
C TYR A 41 23.90 1.30 3.06
N TYR A 42 24.66 1.83 4.01
CA TYR A 42 24.29 2.95 4.86
C TYR A 42 25.48 3.89 5.09
N PRO A 43 25.23 5.19 5.34
CA PRO A 43 23.93 5.86 5.35
C PRO A 43 23.37 6.14 3.94
N ALA A 44 22.10 6.55 3.86
CA ALA A 44 21.53 7.04 2.61
C ALA A 44 22.32 8.27 2.11
N PRO A 45 22.59 8.39 0.80
CA PRO A 45 23.35 9.50 0.26
C PRO A 45 22.60 10.83 0.40
N HIS A 46 23.34 11.91 0.59
CA HIS A 46 22.78 13.26 0.63
C HIS A 46 22.29 13.69 -0.76
N GLY A 47 21.19 14.46 -0.79
CA GLY A 47 20.69 15.07 -2.02
C GLY A 47 21.56 16.22 -2.51
N GLY A 48 21.32 16.67 -3.74
CA GLY A 48 22.01 17.85 -4.29
C GLY A 48 23.45 17.62 -4.77
N TRP A 49 23.89 16.36 -4.89
CA TRP A 49 25.25 16.00 -5.32
C TRP A 49 25.56 16.21 -6.80
N LEU A 50 24.55 16.56 -7.61
CA LEU A 50 24.68 16.68 -9.06
C LEU A 50 24.53 18.14 -9.44
N ASP A 51 25.58 18.70 -10.04
CA ASP A 51 25.66 20.14 -10.34
C ASP A 51 24.48 20.65 -11.18
N SER A 52 24.00 19.84 -12.13
CA SER A 52 22.86 20.21 -12.98
C SER A 52 21.52 20.31 -12.22
N TRP A 53 21.43 19.76 -11.01
CA TRP A 53 20.22 19.77 -10.18
C TRP A 53 20.33 20.70 -8.98
N LYS A 54 21.47 21.36 -8.78
CA LYS A 54 21.76 22.17 -7.59
C LYS A 54 20.71 23.25 -7.33
N GLU A 55 20.30 23.98 -8.36
CA GLU A 55 19.27 25.03 -8.22
C GLU A 55 17.88 24.46 -7.89
N ALA A 56 17.50 23.36 -8.52
CA ALA A 56 16.23 22.69 -8.23
C ALA A 56 16.22 22.15 -6.79
N TYR A 57 17.33 21.59 -6.34
CA TYR A 57 17.50 21.09 -4.98
C TYR A 57 17.38 22.23 -3.95
N ALA A 58 18.05 23.36 -4.17
CA ALA A 58 17.95 24.52 -3.27
C ALA A 58 16.52 25.04 -3.13
N LYS A 59 15.75 25.08 -4.23
CA LYS A 59 14.32 25.46 -4.19
C LYS A 59 13.47 24.45 -3.44
N ALA A 60 13.72 23.16 -3.65
CA ALA A 60 13.01 22.09 -2.96
C ALA A 60 13.30 22.10 -1.46
N GLU A 61 14.55 22.29 -1.05
CA GLU A 61 14.95 22.41 0.36
C GLU A 61 14.25 23.60 1.03
N ALA A 62 14.26 24.78 0.39
CA ALA A 62 13.58 25.96 0.92
C ALA A 62 12.07 25.71 1.14
N LEU A 63 11.40 25.06 0.19
CA LEU A 63 9.98 24.73 0.29
C LEU A 63 9.70 23.69 1.39
N VAL A 64 10.48 22.60 1.45
CA VAL A 64 10.31 21.53 2.43
C VAL A 64 10.67 21.99 3.84
N SER A 65 11.57 22.97 3.99
CA SER A 65 11.94 23.54 5.29
C SER A 65 10.77 24.23 6.00
N GLN A 66 9.81 24.75 5.23
CA GLN A 66 8.62 25.45 5.73
C GLN A 66 7.45 24.48 6.02
N MET A 67 7.57 23.21 5.66
CA MET A 67 6.52 22.20 5.87
C MET A 67 6.52 21.63 7.28
N THR A 68 5.31 21.40 7.78
CA THR A 68 5.04 20.56 8.95
C THR A 68 5.36 19.09 8.69
N LEU A 69 5.46 18.28 9.75
CA LEU A 69 5.72 16.85 9.62
C LEU A 69 4.63 16.14 8.78
N ALA A 70 3.36 16.49 9.00
CA ALA A 70 2.24 15.91 8.27
C ALA A 70 2.31 16.23 6.77
N GLU A 71 2.70 17.44 6.40
CA GLU A 71 2.87 17.83 5.00
C GLU A 71 4.02 17.07 4.33
N LYS A 72 5.14 16.88 5.04
CA LYS A 72 6.27 16.06 4.54
C LYS A 72 5.86 14.61 4.31
N THR A 73 5.09 14.02 5.22
CA THR A 73 4.61 12.64 5.03
C THR A 73 3.58 12.54 3.90
N ASN A 74 2.80 13.60 3.65
CA ASN A 74 1.81 13.62 2.59
C ASN A 74 2.44 13.65 1.20
N ILE A 75 3.59 14.29 1.01
CA ILE A 75 4.27 14.31 -0.30
C ILE A 75 4.98 12.98 -0.64
N THR A 76 5.29 12.15 0.35
CA THR A 76 5.92 10.82 0.15
C THR A 76 4.93 9.66 0.14
N SER A 77 3.64 9.93 0.39
CA SER A 77 2.61 8.90 0.54
C SER A 77 1.51 9.07 -0.51
N GLY A 78 1.05 7.95 -1.07
CA GLY A 78 -0.14 7.95 -1.93
C GLY A 78 -1.43 8.11 -1.13
N THR A 79 -2.51 8.60 -1.76
CA THR A 79 -3.84 8.73 -1.14
C THR A 79 -4.63 7.41 -1.07
N GLY A 80 -4.09 6.33 -1.63
CA GLY A 80 -4.72 5.01 -1.71
C GLY A 80 -5.23 4.65 -3.11
N MET A 81 -5.50 3.35 -3.31
CA MET A 81 -6.02 2.81 -4.56
C MET A 81 -7.39 3.44 -4.88
N PHE A 82 -7.58 3.93 -6.11
CA PHE A 82 -8.82 4.58 -6.56
C PHE A 82 -9.25 5.87 -5.83
N MET A 83 -8.42 6.42 -4.95
CA MET A 83 -8.76 7.60 -4.12
C MET A 83 -8.26 8.94 -4.71
N GLY A 84 -7.92 8.98 -6.01
CA GLY A 84 -7.36 10.17 -6.67
C GLY A 84 -7.84 10.36 -8.10
N LYS A 85 -7.65 11.56 -8.65
CA LYS A 85 -8.01 11.92 -10.03
C LYS A 85 -7.34 11.02 -11.08
N TYR A 86 -6.18 10.48 -10.75
CA TYR A 86 -5.49 9.44 -11.52
C TYR A 86 -5.45 8.17 -10.69
N PRO A 87 -6.52 7.36 -10.71
CA PRO A 87 -6.59 6.16 -9.90
C PRO A 87 -5.54 5.16 -10.36
N SER A 88 -4.67 4.71 -9.44
CA SER A 88 -3.75 3.61 -9.75
C SER A 88 -4.55 2.31 -9.80
N HIS A 89 -4.48 1.58 -10.93
CA HIS A 89 -5.15 0.30 -11.12
C HIS A 89 -4.42 -0.88 -10.45
N ASN A 90 -3.17 -0.68 -10.02
CA ASN A 90 -2.33 -1.69 -9.38
C ASN A 90 -1.97 -1.23 -7.96
N ALA A 91 -2.74 -1.63 -6.95
CA ALA A 91 -2.31 -1.51 -5.57
C ALA A 91 -1.37 -2.68 -5.22
N VAL A 92 -0.18 -2.65 -5.81
CA VAL A 92 0.97 -3.12 -5.05
C VAL A 92 1.28 -1.99 -4.08
N HIS A 93 0.60 -2.06 -2.95
CA HIS A 93 0.78 -1.21 -1.80
C HIS A 93 2.25 -1.30 -1.37
N PHE A 94 3.09 -0.40 -1.88
CA PHE A 94 4.31 -0.01 -1.20
C PHE A 94 3.87 0.79 0.03
N SER A 95 3.35 0.07 1.03
CA SER A 95 3.36 0.54 2.39
C SER A 95 4.79 0.98 2.65
N LEU A 96 4.98 2.19 3.18
CA LEU A 96 6.27 2.63 3.67
C LEU A 96 6.76 1.65 4.75
N THR A 97 7.38 0.55 4.35
CA THR A 97 8.60 0.08 5.00
C THR A 97 9.68 1.07 4.60
N ILE A 98 9.59 2.28 5.16
CA ILE A 98 10.80 3.08 5.42
C ILE A 98 11.63 2.15 6.31
N CYS A 99 12.71 1.61 5.75
CA CYS A 99 13.78 0.84 6.41
C CYS A 99 13.35 -0.16 7.50
#